data_AF-A0A3N5UAT7-F1
#
_entry.id   AF-A0A3N5UAT7-F1
#
_cell.length_a   1.000
_cell.length_b   1.000
_cell.length_c   1.000
_cell.angle_alpha   90.00
_cell.angle_beta   90.00
_cell.angle_gamma   90.00
#
_symmetry.space_group_name_H-M   'P 1'
#
loop_
_entity.id
_entity.type
_entity.pdbx_description
1 polymer ?
#
loop_
_entity_poly.entity_id
_entity_poly.type
_entity_poly.pdbx_seq_one_letter_code
_entity_poly.pdbx_strand_id
1 'polypeptide(L)'
;MKYAIQVVITTDEGQTETRDITCVEREDLTPTTLGLTLADGKAILKALQEVVVQQQMTAYLETKRPCGHCGRVQRSKGYHTTQVRTVFGTIPVHSLRLYQCMCQSDPSDAARTFSPLAVRLPEPITLEL
;
A
#
# COMPACT_ATOMS: atom_id res chain seq x y z
N MET A 1 1.69 -10.61 -30.21
CA MET A 1 2.45 -9.44 -29.71
C MET A 1 2.41 -9.40 -28.20
N LYS A 2 3.46 -8.87 -27.56
CA LYS A 2 3.59 -8.79 -26.09
C LYS A 2 3.78 -7.34 -25.68
N TYR A 3 3.00 -6.88 -24.70
CA TYR A 3 3.01 -5.51 -24.18
C TYR A 3 3.41 -5.56 -22.71
N ALA A 4 4.65 -5.22 -22.39
CA ALA A 4 5.09 -5.01 -21.02
C ALA A 4 4.59 -3.65 -20.53
N ILE A 5 4.08 -3.61 -19.30
CA ILE A 5 3.52 -2.41 -18.69
C ILE A 5 4.38 -2.03 -17.49
N GLN A 6 4.87 -0.81 -17.52
CA GLN A 6 5.71 -0.23 -16.48
C GLN A 6 5.01 0.96 -15.86
N VAL A 7 5.21 1.14 -14.55
CA VAL A 7 4.87 2.37 -13.84
C VAL A 7 6.16 3.13 -13.56
N VAL A 8 6.13 4.43 -13.82
CA VAL A 8 7.21 5.36 -13.43
C VAL A 8 6.71 6.13 -12.22
N ILE A 9 7.43 6.01 -11.12
CA ILE A 9 7.18 6.71 -9.87
C ILE A 9 8.17 7.85 -9.80
N THR A 10 7.68 9.06 -9.57
CA THR A 10 8.51 10.24 -9.33
C THR A 10 8.33 10.67 -7.88
N THR A 11 9.42 10.77 -7.12
CA THR A 11 9.39 11.28 -5.74
C THR A 11 9.27 12.81 -5.74
N ASP A 12 8.91 13.39 -4.59
CA ASP A 12 8.85 14.85 -4.41
C ASP A 12 10.22 15.53 -4.65
N GLU A 13 11.31 14.76 -4.53
CA GLU A 13 12.69 15.19 -4.79
C GLU A 13 13.07 15.09 -6.29
N GLY A 14 12.13 14.67 -7.14
CA GLY A 14 12.32 14.52 -8.58
C GLY A 14 13.06 13.24 -9.00
N GLN A 15 13.33 12.33 -8.07
CA GLN A 15 13.93 11.04 -8.40
C GLN A 15 12.89 10.14 -9.05
N THR A 16 13.27 9.41 -10.09
CA THR A 16 12.39 8.50 -10.80
C THR A 16 12.79 7.05 -10.60
N GLU A 17 11.79 6.20 -10.38
CA GLU A 17 11.93 4.75 -10.31
C GLU A 17 10.92 4.10 -11.27
N THR A 18 11.40 3.22 -12.14
CA THR A 18 10.54 2.45 -13.06
C THR A 18 10.36 1.04 -12.52
N ARG A 19 9.12 0.55 -12.49
CA ARG A 19 8.79 -0.83 -12.07
C ARG A 19 7.90 -1.50 -13.10
N ASP A 20 8.23 -2.74 -13.44
CA ASP A 20 7.33 -3.62 -14.20
C ASP A 20 6.15 -4.02 -13.30
N ILE A 21 4.92 -3.83 -13.79
CA ILE A 21 3.71 -4.16 -13.00
C ILE A 21 2.94 -5.34 -13.57
N THR A 22 2.86 -5.47 -14.90
CA THR A 22 2.22 -6.62 -15.54
C THR A 22 2.57 -6.67 -17.03
N CYS A 23 2.09 -7.69 -17.71
CA CYS A 23 2.22 -7.84 -19.15
C CYS A 23 0.92 -8.36 -19.75
N VAL A 24 0.60 -7.86 -20.95
CA VAL A 24 -0.53 -8.35 -21.74
C VAL A 24 0.00 -8.95 -23.04
N GLU A 25 -0.48 -10.14 -23.36
CA GLU A 25 -0.19 -10.81 -24.63
C GLU A 25 -1.43 -10.75 -25.54
N ARG A 26 -1.16 -10.65 -26.84
CA ARG A 26 -2.18 -10.55 -27.88
C ARG A 26 -1.88 -11.46 -29.05
N GLU A 27 -2.88 -12.23 -29.42
CA GLU A 27 -2.88 -13.07 -30.62
C GLU A 27 -3.22 -12.23 -31.87
N ASP A 28 -3.45 -12.90 -33.00
CA ASP A 28 -3.80 -12.24 -34.26
C ASP A 28 -5.08 -11.41 -34.14
N LEU A 29 -5.19 -10.38 -34.99
CA LEU A 29 -6.29 -9.43 -34.95
C LEU A 29 -7.62 -10.10 -35.34
N THR A 30 -8.54 -10.15 -34.38
CA THR A 30 -9.93 -10.60 -34.53
C THR A 30 -10.86 -9.65 -33.77
N PRO A 31 -12.17 -9.65 -34.03
CA PRO A 31 -13.12 -8.85 -33.25
C PRO A 31 -13.06 -9.13 -31.73
N THR A 32 -12.68 -10.33 -31.32
CA THR A 32 -12.56 -10.73 -29.90
C THR A 32 -11.20 -10.44 -29.27
N THR A 33 -10.15 -10.29 -30.08
CA THR A 33 -8.79 -9.99 -29.62
C THR A 33 -8.42 -8.51 -29.79
N LEU A 34 -9.30 -7.72 -30.43
CA LEU A 34 -9.16 -6.27 -30.55
C LEU A 34 -9.26 -5.59 -29.18
N GLY A 35 -8.27 -4.77 -28.84
CA GLY A 35 -8.26 -3.97 -27.60
C GLY A 35 -7.89 -4.80 -26.36
N LEU A 36 -8.19 -4.31 -25.15
CA LEU A 36 -8.00 -5.00 -23.87
C LEU A 36 -9.26 -5.76 -23.45
N THR A 37 -9.12 -6.92 -22.80
CA THR A 37 -10.26 -7.59 -22.16
C THR A 37 -10.55 -6.94 -20.81
N LEU A 38 -11.75 -7.18 -20.27
CA LEU A 38 -12.05 -6.77 -18.90
C LEU A 38 -11.10 -7.41 -17.87
N ALA A 39 -10.67 -8.65 -18.12
CA ALA A 39 -9.70 -9.33 -17.27
C ALA A 39 -8.33 -8.63 -17.32
N ASP A 40 -7.87 -8.23 -18.50
CA ASP A 40 -6.64 -7.44 -18.66
C ASP A 40 -6.73 -6.12 -17.91
N GLY A 41 -7.83 -5.38 -18.09
CA GLY A 41 -8.05 -4.10 -17.40
C GLY A 41 -8.03 -4.24 -15.88
N LYS A 42 -8.71 -5.25 -15.32
CA LYS A 42 -8.69 -5.52 -13.88
C LYS A 42 -7.30 -5.91 -13.39
N ALA A 43 -6.56 -6.73 -14.14
CA ALA A 43 -5.21 -7.13 -13.77
C ALA A 43 -4.25 -5.94 -13.75
N ILE A 44 -4.30 -5.07 -14.76
CA ILE A 44 -3.49 -3.85 -14.84
C ILE A 44 -3.81 -2.91 -13.67
N LEU A 45 -5.09 -2.63 -13.44
CA LEU A 45 -5.51 -1.71 -12.39
C LEU A 45 -5.19 -2.25 -10.99
N LYS A 46 -5.34 -3.56 -10.78
CA LYS A 46 -4.92 -4.20 -9.53
C LYS A 46 -3.42 -4.04 -9.30
N ALA A 47 -2.59 -4.34 -10.29
CA ALA A 47 -1.13 -4.24 -10.18
C ALA A 47 -0.68 -2.79 -9.92
N LEU A 48 -1.30 -1.82 -10.60
CA LEU A 48 -1.05 -0.41 -10.34
C LEU A 48 -1.47 0.00 -8.92
N GLN A 49 -2.65 -0.44 -8.46
CA GLN A 49 -3.12 -0.16 -7.10
C GLN A 49 -2.20 -0.76 -6.04
N GLU A 50 -1.65 -1.96 -6.25
CA GLU A 50 -0.66 -2.55 -5.33
C GLU A 50 0.54 -1.62 -5.15
N VAL A 51 1.07 -1.04 -6.23
CA VAL A 51 2.19 -0.08 -6.17
C VAL A 51 1.79 1.19 -5.41
N VAL A 52 0.66 1.80 -5.77
CA VAL A 52 0.20 3.06 -5.17
C VAL A 52 -0.06 2.89 -3.68
N VAL A 53 -0.79 1.85 -3.28
CA VAL A 53 -1.15 1.57 -1.89
C VAL A 53 0.11 1.32 -1.07
N GLN A 54 1.06 0.52 -1.58
CA GLN A 54 2.31 0.24 -0.87
C GLN A 54 3.13 1.51 -0.61
N GLN A 55 3.22 2.42 -1.59
CA GLN A 55 3.94 3.68 -1.42
C GLN A 55 3.26 4.60 -0.42
N GLN A 56 1.95 4.82 -0.55
CA GLN A 56 1.19 5.66 0.36
C GLN A 56 1.28 5.15 1.81
N MET A 57 1.19 3.84 2.00
CA MET A 57 1.31 3.23 3.33
C MET A 57 2.71 3.34 3.90
N THR A 58 3.75 3.12 3.10
CA THR A 58 5.13 3.25 3.54
C THR A 58 5.42 4.68 3.97
N ALA A 59 5.08 5.66 3.13
CA ALA A 59 5.22 7.08 3.44
C ALA A 59 4.45 7.45 4.71
N TYR A 60 3.20 7.02 4.84
CA TYR A 60 2.40 7.26 6.04
C TYR A 60 3.05 6.65 7.30
N LEU A 61 3.49 5.39 7.24
CA LEU A 61 4.09 4.71 8.39
C LEU A 61 5.38 5.38 8.88
N GLU A 62 6.20 5.89 7.96
CA GLU A 62 7.41 6.66 8.32
C GLU A 62 7.05 7.93 9.12
N THR A 63 5.96 8.62 8.76
CA THR A 63 5.48 9.78 9.56
C THR A 63 5.01 9.39 10.97
N LYS A 64 4.73 8.10 11.23
CA LYS A 64 4.21 7.60 12.51
C LYS A 64 5.26 6.93 13.38
N ARG A 65 6.49 6.73 12.89
CA ARG A 65 7.60 6.24 13.71
C ARG A 65 7.91 7.15 14.90
N PRO A 66 8.10 8.47 14.74
CA PRO A 66 8.27 9.34 15.89
C PRO A 66 6.94 9.53 16.64
N CYS A 67 7.03 9.68 17.96
CA CYS A 67 5.90 10.04 18.79
C CYS A 67 5.42 11.44 18.42
N GLY A 68 4.13 11.60 18.07
CA GLY A 68 3.56 12.91 17.74
C GLY A 68 3.53 13.92 18.90
N HIS A 69 3.81 13.49 20.14
CA HIS A 69 3.85 14.36 21.31
C HIS A 69 5.26 14.83 21.67
N CYS A 70 6.22 13.90 21.79
CA CYS A 70 7.58 14.21 22.25
C CYS A 70 8.67 14.02 21.19
N GLY A 71 8.32 13.60 19.97
CA GLY A 71 9.25 13.35 18.87
C GLY A 71 10.13 12.10 18.99
N ARG A 72 10.17 11.43 20.16
CA ARG A 72 10.99 10.22 20.34
C ARG A 72 10.53 9.10 19.42
N VAL A 73 11.49 8.40 18.81
CA VAL A 73 11.22 7.23 17.97
C VAL A 73 10.56 6.13 18.82
N GLN A 74 9.39 5.68 18.39
CA GLN A 74 8.64 4.62 19.07
C GLN A 74 9.24 3.24 18.75
N ARG A 75 9.27 2.36 19.74
CA ARG A 75 9.73 0.98 19.54
C ARG A 75 8.72 0.21 18.69
N SER A 76 9.23 -0.56 17.72
CA SER A 76 8.42 -1.52 16.98
C SER A 76 8.22 -2.81 17.78
N LYS A 77 6.99 -3.30 17.84
CA LYS A 77 6.65 -4.66 18.31
C LYS A 77 6.81 -5.69 17.19
N GLY A 78 6.77 -5.26 15.94
CA GLY A 78 6.87 -6.11 14.77
C GLY A 78 5.92 -5.66 13.67
N TYR A 79 5.83 -6.50 12.63
CA TYR A 79 4.97 -6.28 11.49
C TYR A 79 3.89 -7.36 11.44
N HIS A 80 2.77 -7.02 10.82
CA HIS A 80 1.72 -7.96 10.45
C HIS A 80 1.19 -7.57 9.07
N THR A 81 0.61 -8.51 8.36
CA THR A 81 -0.03 -8.23 7.07
C THR A 81 -1.52 -7.99 7.31
N THR A 82 -2.05 -6.92 6.72
CA THR A 82 -3.49 -6.69 6.59
C THR A 82 -3.86 -6.59 5.12
N GLN A 83 -5.13 -6.43 4.81
CA GLN A 83 -5.65 -6.43 3.44
C GLN A 83 -6.46 -5.16 3.18
N VAL A 84 -6.21 -4.52 2.04
CA VAL A 84 -7.06 -3.46 1.50
C VAL A 84 -7.92 -4.04 0.39
N ARG A 85 -9.23 -3.83 0.45
CA ARG A 85 -10.17 -4.27 -0.58
C ARG A 85 -10.41 -3.15 -1.58
N THR A 86 -10.31 -3.49 -2.86
CA THR A 86 -10.62 -2.61 -4.00
C THR A 86 -11.55 -3.34 -4.98
N VAL A 87 -12.20 -2.59 -5.86
CA VAL A 87 -13.01 -3.17 -6.96
C VAL A 87 -12.17 -4.01 -7.95
N PHE A 88 -10.85 -3.80 -7.98
CA PHE A 88 -9.91 -4.52 -8.84
C PHE A 88 -9.30 -5.75 -8.16
N GLY A 89 -9.52 -5.92 -6.86
CA GLY A 89 -9.02 -7.05 -6.08
C GLY A 89 -8.59 -6.66 -4.68
N THR A 90 -8.17 -7.67 -3.92
CA THR A 90 -7.61 -7.48 -2.57
C THR A 90 -6.10 -7.31 -2.63
N ILE A 91 -5.58 -6.31 -1.92
CA ILE A 91 -4.18 -5.92 -1.89
C ILE A 91 -3.62 -6.20 -0.49
N PRO A 92 -2.61 -7.09 -0.36
CA PRO A 92 -1.94 -7.29 0.92
C PRO A 92 -1.05 -6.09 1.23
N VAL A 93 -1.05 -5.66 2.49
CA VAL A 93 -0.26 -4.50 2.94
C VAL A 93 0.43 -4.78 4.25
N HIS A 94 1.68 -4.31 4.36
CA HIS A 94 2.47 -4.44 5.57
C HIS A 94 2.08 -3.37 6.58
N SER A 95 1.73 -3.82 7.78
CA SER A 95 1.31 -2.98 8.88
C SER A 95 2.26 -3.09 10.05
N LEU A 96 2.78 -1.95 10.49
CA LEU A 96 3.66 -1.82 11.63
C LEU A 96 2.86 -1.80 12.92
N ARG A 97 3.31 -2.54 13.94
CA ARG A 97 2.77 -2.45 15.30
C ARG A 97 3.78 -1.73 16.19
N LEU A 98 3.38 -0.62 16.77
CA LEU A 98 4.23 0.22 17.62
C LEU A 98 3.84 0.08 19.09
N TYR A 99 4.81 0.21 19.98
CA TYR A 99 4.55 0.47 21.39
C TYR A 99 4.14 1.94 21.59
N GLN A 100 3.18 2.17 22.47
CA GLN A 100 2.82 3.52 22.88
C GLN A 100 4.02 4.18 23.56
N CYS A 101 4.27 5.44 23.24
CA CYS A 101 5.39 6.17 23.81
C CYS A 101 5.20 6.38 25.31
N MET A 102 6.25 6.20 26.11
CA MET A 102 6.23 6.41 27.56
C MET A 102 5.83 7.83 27.98
N CYS A 103 5.95 8.83 27.11
CA CYS A 103 5.46 10.19 27.40
C CYS A 103 3.92 10.31 27.43
N GLN A 104 3.21 9.29 26.94
CA GLN A 104 1.75 9.21 26.89
C GLN A 104 1.21 8.03 27.71
N SER A 105 2.09 7.22 28.30
CA SER A 105 1.70 6.03 29.06
C SER A 105 1.77 6.33 30.54
N ASP A 106 0.75 5.94 31.30
CA ASP A 106 0.82 5.96 32.76
C ASP A 106 1.87 4.91 33.23
N PRO A 107 2.66 5.17 34.29
CA PRO A 107 3.71 4.24 34.74
C PRO A 107 3.19 2.86 35.17
N SER A 108 1.89 2.74 35.45
CA SER A 108 1.21 1.50 35.86
C SER A 108 0.60 0.70 34.69
N ASP A 109 0.62 1.22 33.47
CA ASP A 109 -0.01 0.59 32.31
C ASP A 109 0.99 -0.34 31.61
N ALA A 110 0.59 -1.60 31.40
CA ALA A 110 1.38 -2.56 30.63
C ALA A 110 1.65 -2.01 29.22
N ALA A 111 2.78 -2.37 28.60
CA ALA A 111 3.23 -1.82 27.32
C ALA A 111 2.18 -1.96 26.19
N ARG A 112 1.30 -0.95 26.06
CA ARG A 112 0.22 -0.92 25.08
C ARG A 112 0.82 -0.80 23.68
N THR A 113 0.21 -1.52 22.75
CA THR A 113 0.66 -1.52 21.36
C THR A 113 -0.49 -1.22 20.42
N PHE A 114 -0.23 -0.46 19.38
CA PHE A 114 -1.21 -0.04 18.40
C PHE A 114 -0.67 -0.21 16.97
N SER A 115 -1.58 -0.32 16.00
CA SER A 115 -1.25 -0.30 14.58
C SER A 115 -1.65 1.07 14.01
N PRO A 116 -0.73 1.90 13.53
CA PRO A 116 -1.07 3.19 12.93
C PRO A 116 -2.02 3.05 11.74
N LEU A 117 -1.84 2.00 10.93
CA LEU A 117 -2.74 1.74 9.79
C LEU A 117 -4.14 1.35 10.24
N ALA A 118 -4.29 0.52 11.28
CA ALA A 118 -5.62 0.17 11.79
C ALA A 118 -6.36 1.39 12.36
N VAL A 119 -5.62 2.36 12.92
CA VAL A 119 -6.19 3.64 13.38
C VAL A 119 -6.61 4.52 12.20
N ARG A 120 -5.81 4.56 11.12
CA ARG A 120 -6.08 5.42 9.95
C ARG A 120 -7.14 4.88 9.00
N LEU A 121 -7.19 3.56 8.87
CA LEU A 121 -8.04 2.79 7.97
C LEU A 121 -8.77 1.72 8.80
N PRO A 122 -9.76 2.12 9.61
CA PRO A 122 -10.56 1.18 10.39
C PRO A 122 -11.32 0.20 9.49
N GLU A 123 -11.72 0.66 8.30
CA GLU A 123 -12.26 -0.14 7.22
C GLU A 123 -11.30 -0.03 6.03
N PRO A 124 -10.44 -1.04 5.79
CA PRO A 124 -9.43 -0.98 4.75
C PRO A 124 -10.07 -1.25 3.37
N ILE A 125 -10.89 -0.30 2.94
CA ILE A 125 -11.65 -0.28 1.69
C ILE A 125 -11.29 1.02 0.96
N THR A 126 -10.99 0.93 -0.33
CA THR A 126 -10.84 2.13 -1.16
C THR A 126 -12.21 2.68 -1.54
N LEU A 127 -12.34 4.01 -1.63
CA LEU A 127 -13.60 4.72 -1.95
C LEU A 127 -14.23 4.39 -3.31
N GLU A 128 -13.54 3.64 -4.17
CA GLU A 128 -14.14 3.13 -5.41
C GLU A 128 -15.14 1.98 -5.19
N LEU A 129 -15.31 1.54 -3.94
CA LEU A 129 -16.35 0.61 -3.49
C LEU A 129 -17.60 1.33 -2.99
#